data_AF-A0A6L6L9Q4-F1
#
_entry.id   AF-A0A6L6L9Q4-F1
#
_cell.length_a   1.000
_cell.length_b   1.000
_cell.length_c   1.000
_cell.angle_alpha   90.00
_cell.angle_beta   90.00
_cell.angle_gamma   90.00
#
_symmetry.space_group_name_H-M   'P 1'
#
loop_
_entity.id
_entity.type
_entity.pdbx_description
1 polymer ?
#
loop_
_entity_poly.entity_id
_entity_poly.type
_entity_poly.pdbx_seq_one_letter_code
_entity_poly.pdbx_strand_id
1 'polypeptide(L)'
;MKKYISLFLCLTCILTLVACGKKAAPIQLPQTSDITSVDVTVGENTTNHSDTAWISEIISDISSSEPTSKQSVQDFPQTESYIKIDFQFETGTSTIFAYEENGKHYIEQPYQGIYKIDSQLYERLQETN
;
A
#
# COMPACT_ATOMS: atom_id res chain seq x y z
N MET A 1 -25.33 43.27 10.79
CA MET A 1 -24.00 42.64 10.70
C MET A 1 -23.88 41.36 11.54
N LYS A 2 -24.29 41.33 12.83
CA LYS A 2 -24.26 40.11 13.69
C LYS A 2 -24.95 38.86 13.10
N LYS A 3 -26.07 39.02 12.37
CA LYS A 3 -26.84 37.92 11.77
C LYS A 3 -26.09 37.21 10.63
N TYR A 4 -25.33 37.97 9.84
CA TYR A 4 -24.51 37.43 8.75
C TYR A 4 -23.20 36.84 9.25
N ILE A 5 -22.63 37.38 10.35
CA ILE A 5 -21.45 36.81 11.02
C ILE A 5 -21.76 35.40 11.55
N SER A 6 -22.92 35.20 12.18
CA SER A 6 -23.34 33.88 12.66
C SER A 6 -23.58 32.89 11.52
N LEU A 7 -24.14 33.35 10.39
CA LEU A 7 -24.39 32.51 9.22
C LEU A 7 -23.10 32.12 8.50
N PHE A 8 -22.14 33.05 8.41
CA PHE A 8 -20.81 32.81 7.83
C PHE A 8 -20.00 31.83 8.70
N LEU A 9 -20.07 31.96 10.02
CA LEU A 9 -19.44 31.06 10.98
C LEU A 9 -20.02 29.64 10.93
N CYS A 10 -21.34 29.53 10.75
CA CYS A 10 -22.02 28.24 10.60
C CYS A 10 -21.65 27.56 9.27
N LEU A 11 -21.57 28.33 8.18
CA LEU A 11 -21.17 27.83 6.86
C LEU A 11 -19.72 27.33 6.82
N THR A 12 -18.80 28.02 7.51
CA THR A 12 -17.40 27.57 7.64
C THR A 12 -17.28 26.25 8.42
N CYS A 13 -18.14 26.01 9.42
CA CYS A 13 -18.16 24.75 10.16
C CYS A 13 -18.73 23.57 9.35
N ILE A 14 -19.65 23.83 8.42
CA ILE A 14 -20.21 22.77 7.55
C ILE A 14 -19.19 22.36 6.47
N LEU A 15 -18.39 23.30 5.97
CA LEU A 15 -17.37 23.03 4.96
C LEU A 15 -16.18 22.20 5.49
N THR A 16 -15.86 22.28 6.79
CA THR A 16 -14.78 21.48 7.39
C THR A 16 -15.19 20.02 7.68
N LEU A 17 -16.48 19.66 7.60
CA LEU A 17 -17.00 18.33 7.93
C LEU A 17 -16.98 17.33 6.76
N VAL A 18 -16.70 17.76 5.53
CA VAL A 18 -16.83 16.92 4.32
C VAL A 18 -15.52 16.20 3.93
N ALA A 19 -14.44 16.35 4.71
CA ALA A 19 -13.13 15.79 4.35
C ALA A 19 -12.86 14.35 4.84
N CYS A 20 -13.83 13.66 5.45
CA CYS A 20 -13.68 12.26 5.83
C CYS A 20 -13.96 11.34 4.63
N GLY A 21 -13.01 11.25 3.70
CA GLY A 21 -13.01 10.18 2.70
C GLY A 21 -12.86 8.82 3.39
N LYS A 22 -13.69 7.84 3.02
CA LYS A 22 -13.57 6.47 3.50
C LYS A 22 -12.21 5.91 3.09
N LYS A 23 -11.40 5.49 4.06
CA LYS A 23 -10.12 4.81 3.81
C LYS A 23 -10.36 3.35 3.43
N ALA A 24 -9.38 2.74 2.76
CA ALA A 24 -9.34 1.31 2.54
C ALA A 24 -9.37 0.55 3.88
N ALA A 25 -9.83 -0.71 3.84
CA ALA A 25 -9.64 -1.62 4.96
C ALA A 25 -8.13 -1.89 5.17
N PRO A 26 -7.70 -2.31 6.37
CA PRO A 26 -6.32 -2.75 6.58
C PRO A 26 -5.86 -3.74 5.50
N ILE A 27 -4.58 -3.70 5.16
CA ILE A 27 -4.01 -4.57 4.12
C ILE A 27 -4.22 -6.04 4.50
N GLN A 28 -4.63 -6.85 3.52
CA GLN A 28 -4.87 -8.27 3.72
C GLN A 28 -3.65 -9.05 3.22
N LEU A 29 -2.84 -9.52 4.16
CA LEU A 29 -1.66 -10.32 3.86
C LEU A 29 -1.91 -11.81 4.17
N PRO A 30 -1.26 -12.73 3.43
CA PRO A 30 -1.25 -14.13 3.81
C PRO A 30 -0.59 -14.35 5.17
N GLN A 31 -0.89 -15.47 5.82
CA GLN A 31 -0.16 -15.87 7.01
C GLN A 31 1.27 -16.25 6.63
N THR A 32 2.25 -15.80 7.41
CA THR A 32 3.66 -16.06 7.15
C THR A 32 3.99 -17.56 7.04
N SER A 33 3.28 -18.40 7.79
CA SER A 33 3.44 -19.87 7.74
C SER A 33 3.07 -20.50 6.41
N ASP A 34 2.22 -19.83 5.62
CA ASP A 34 1.68 -20.37 4.38
C ASP A 34 2.56 -19.98 3.18
N ILE A 35 3.44 -18.99 3.37
CA ILE A 35 4.33 -18.45 2.34
C ILE A 35 5.56 -19.37 2.21
N THR A 36 5.78 -19.90 1.00
CA THR A 36 6.96 -20.71 0.68
C THR A 36 8.15 -19.84 0.27
N SER A 37 7.89 -18.74 -0.44
CA SER A 37 8.89 -17.75 -0.82
C SER A 37 8.21 -16.45 -1.25
N VAL A 38 8.99 -15.39 -1.37
CA VAL A 38 8.53 -14.10 -1.91
C VAL A 38 9.40 -13.74 -3.11
N ASP A 39 8.78 -13.58 -4.27
CA ASP A 39 9.47 -13.03 -5.44
C ASP A 39 9.28 -11.52 -5.48
N VAL A 40 10.38 -10.80 -5.62
CA VAL A 40 10.39 -9.34 -5.75
C VAL A 40 10.94 -9.01 -7.13
N THR A 41 10.08 -8.46 -7.99
CA THR A 41 10.43 -8.08 -9.37
C THR A 41 10.54 -6.56 -9.50
N VAL A 42 11.73 -6.09 -9.87
CA VAL A 42 12.03 -4.68 -10.17
C VAL A 42 12.45 -4.58 -11.63
N GLY A 43 11.58 -3.98 -12.46
CA GLY A 43 11.77 -3.99 -13.91
C GLY A 43 11.75 -5.42 -14.46
N GLU A 44 12.87 -5.86 -15.05
CA GLU A 44 13.02 -7.23 -15.59
C GLU A 44 13.70 -8.19 -14.62
N ASN A 45 14.24 -7.68 -13.50
CA ASN A 45 14.98 -8.48 -12.53
C ASN A 45 14.04 -9.02 -11.46
N THR A 46 14.13 -10.31 -11.15
CA THR A 46 13.38 -10.95 -10.06
C THR A 46 14.34 -11.59 -9.07
N THR A 47 14.20 -11.25 -7.79
CA THR A 47 14.91 -11.88 -6.68
C THR A 47 13.93 -12.72 -5.86
N ASN A 48 14.28 -13.99 -5.62
CA ASN A 48 13.50 -14.89 -4.79
C ASN A 48 14.05 -14.87 -3.36
N HIS A 49 13.16 -14.66 -2.38
CA HIS A 49 13.47 -14.71 -0.96
C HIS A 49 12.73 -15.87 -0.31
N SER A 50 13.47 -16.88 0.13
CA SER A 50 12.94 -18.04 0.86
C SER A 50 13.34 -18.06 2.35
N ASP A 51 14.07 -17.04 2.82
CA ASP A 51 14.49 -16.93 4.21
C ASP A 51 13.32 -16.52 5.11
N THR A 52 12.96 -17.38 6.07
CA THR A 52 11.77 -17.19 6.90
C THR A 52 11.86 -15.94 7.80
N ALA A 53 13.05 -15.56 8.26
CA ALA A 53 13.21 -14.36 9.09
C ALA A 53 12.97 -13.11 8.24
N TRP A 54 13.57 -13.05 7.05
CA TRP A 54 13.35 -11.98 6.08
C TRP A 54 11.87 -11.88 5.67
N ILE A 55 11.20 -13.02 5.39
CA ILE A 55 9.77 -13.03 5.04
C ILE A 55 8.90 -12.53 6.21
N SER A 56 9.23 -12.94 7.44
CA SER A 56 8.50 -12.49 8.63
C SER A 56 8.61 -10.98 8.82
N GLU A 57 9.81 -10.43 8.62
CA GLU A 57 10.06 -9.00 8.71
C GLU A 57 9.34 -8.23 7.61
N ILE A 58 9.42 -8.67 6.34
CA ILE A 58 8.75 -7.94 5.24
C ILE A 58 7.23 -7.94 5.41
N ILE A 59 6.64 -9.05 5.87
CA ILE A 59 5.20 -9.11 6.17
C ILE A 59 4.85 -8.16 7.32
N SER A 60 5.66 -8.12 8.38
CA SER A 60 5.47 -7.19 9.49
C SER A 60 5.51 -5.75 9.01
N ASP A 61 6.52 -5.38 8.22
CA ASP A 61 6.70 -4.03 7.71
C ASP A 61 5.51 -3.62 6.81
N ILE A 62 5.09 -4.50 5.89
CA ILE A 62 3.93 -4.24 5.01
C ILE A 62 2.63 -4.14 5.81
N SER A 63 2.46 -4.95 6.86
CA SER A 63 1.24 -4.95 7.70
C SER A 63 1.03 -3.62 8.43
N SER A 64 2.11 -2.86 8.66
CA SER A 64 2.08 -1.54 9.29
C SER A 64 1.65 -0.39 8.36
N SER A 65 1.44 -0.68 7.08
CA SER A 65 1.09 0.31 6.06
C SER A 65 -0.22 1.05 6.36
N GLU A 66 -0.25 2.35 6.05
CA GLU A 66 -1.37 3.22 6.36
C GLU A 66 -2.42 3.19 5.24
N PRO A 67 -3.69 2.79 5.50
CA PRO A 67 -4.73 2.81 4.47
C PRO A 67 -4.99 4.24 3.98
N THR A 68 -5.08 4.40 2.66
CA THR A 68 -5.44 5.68 2.03
C THR A 68 -6.91 5.69 1.62
N SER A 69 -7.43 6.84 1.17
CA SER A 69 -8.76 6.95 0.56
C SER A 69 -8.74 6.72 -0.97
N LYS A 70 -7.58 6.35 -1.55
CA LYS A 70 -7.50 6.02 -2.98
C LYS A 70 -8.04 4.61 -3.21
N GLN A 71 -8.70 4.41 -4.34
CA GLN A 71 -9.23 3.10 -4.74
C GLN A 71 -8.23 2.40 -5.67
N SER A 72 -7.99 1.11 -5.45
CA SER A 72 -7.38 0.24 -6.45
C SER A 72 -8.52 -0.43 -7.23
N VAL A 73 -8.61 -0.16 -8.53
CA VAL A 73 -9.69 -0.64 -9.42
C VAL A 73 -9.16 -1.36 -10.65
N GLN A 74 -7.91 -1.79 -10.58
CA GLN A 74 -7.09 -2.25 -11.69
C GLN A 74 -6.22 -3.42 -11.24
N ASP A 75 -5.76 -4.24 -12.19
CA ASP A 75 -4.92 -5.40 -11.91
C ASP A 75 -3.47 -5.03 -11.58
N PHE A 76 -3.01 -3.86 -12.02
CA PHE A 76 -1.65 -3.34 -11.80
C PHE A 76 -1.63 -1.80 -11.75
N PRO A 77 -0.66 -1.19 -11.04
CA PRO A 77 -0.53 0.26 -10.92
C PRO A 77 -0.40 0.97 -12.28
N GLN A 78 -1.10 2.10 -12.43
CA GLN A 78 -0.99 2.98 -13.61
C GLN A 78 0.14 4.01 -13.41
N THR A 79 1.36 3.51 -13.19
CA THR A 79 2.59 4.31 -13.05
C THR A 79 3.66 3.75 -14.00
N GLU A 80 4.68 4.57 -14.30
CA GLU A 80 5.77 4.19 -15.21
C GLU A 80 6.63 3.05 -14.65
N SER A 81 6.80 2.99 -13.32
CA SER A 81 7.61 2.00 -12.64
C SER A 81 6.96 1.54 -11.34
N TYR A 82 7.01 0.24 -11.10
CA TYR A 82 6.55 -0.40 -9.88
C TYR A 82 7.39 -1.64 -9.58
N ILE A 83 7.40 -2.02 -8.32
CA ILE A 83 7.93 -3.28 -7.81
C ILE A 83 6.75 -4.23 -7.71
N LYS A 84 6.86 -5.43 -8.28
CA LYS A 84 5.86 -6.49 -8.10
C LYS A 84 6.35 -7.43 -7.00
N ILE A 85 5.51 -7.71 -6.01
CA ILE A 85 5.79 -8.62 -4.91
C ILE A 85 4.79 -9.78 -4.99
N ASP A 86 5.29 -10.97 -5.27
CA ASP A 86 4.52 -12.21 -5.36
C ASP A 86 4.81 -13.08 -4.13
N PHE A 87 3.82 -13.23 -3.25
CA PHE A 87 3.85 -14.21 -2.17
C PHE A 87 3.49 -15.58 -2.74
N GLN A 88 4.47 -16.48 -2.80
CA GLN A 88 4.28 -17.84 -3.30
C GLN A 88 3.77 -18.75 -2.19
N PHE A 89 2.82 -19.61 -2.54
CA PHE A 89 2.26 -20.66 -1.69
C PHE A 89 2.43 -22.02 -2.38
N GLU A 90 2.20 -23.12 -1.65
CA GLU A 90 2.20 -24.46 -2.26
C GLU A 90 1.22 -24.56 -3.44
N THR A 91 0.09 -23.84 -3.39
CA THR A 91 -0.98 -23.90 -4.39
C THR A 91 -1.49 -22.51 -4.79
N GLY A 92 -0.59 -21.59 -5.12
CA GLY A 92 -0.95 -20.32 -5.75
C GLY A 92 -0.01 -19.19 -5.42
N THR A 93 -0.44 -17.97 -5.75
CA THR A 93 0.33 -16.75 -5.55
C THR A 93 -0.62 -15.63 -5.15
N SER A 94 -0.17 -14.76 -4.25
CA SER A 94 -0.82 -13.47 -3.97
C SER A 94 0.10 -12.34 -4.37
N THR A 95 -0.40 -11.41 -5.19
CA THR A 95 0.41 -10.31 -5.72
C THR A 95 0.01 -8.97 -5.08
N ILE A 96 1.00 -8.18 -4.71
CA ILE A 96 0.87 -6.76 -4.42
C ILE A 96 1.94 -5.97 -5.20
N PHE A 97 1.77 -4.65 -5.28
CA PHE A 97 2.70 -3.79 -5.99
C PHE A 97 3.17 -2.65 -5.11
N ALA A 98 4.44 -2.25 -5.19
CA ALA A 98 4.94 -1.06 -4.53
C ALA A 98 5.42 -0.03 -5.57
N TYR A 99 5.17 1.26 -5.32
CA TYR A 99 5.60 2.32 -6.24
C TYR A 99 5.74 3.67 -5.53
N GLU A 100 6.51 4.56 -6.16
CA GLU A 100 6.57 5.96 -5.79
C GLU A 100 5.57 6.78 -6.61
N GLU A 101 4.85 7.68 -5.96
CA GLU A 101 4.03 8.69 -6.61
C GLU A 101 4.14 10.02 -5.84
N ASN A 102 4.65 11.07 -6.50
CA ASN A 102 4.83 12.40 -5.92
C ASN A 102 5.71 12.42 -4.65
N GLY A 103 6.84 11.70 -4.65
CA GLY A 103 7.77 11.63 -3.51
C GLY A 103 7.22 10.88 -2.29
N LYS A 104 6.16 10.09 -2.47
CA LYS A 104 5.57 9.22 -1.44
C LYS A 104 5.53 7.80 -1.97
N HIS A 105 5.68 6.85 -1.06
CA HIS A 105 5.71 5.43 -1.39
C HIS A 105 4.39 4.77 -1.02
N TYR A 106 3.94 3.86 -1.87
CA TYR A 106 2.68 3.16 -1.70
C TYR A 106 2.85 1.67 -1.96
N ILE A 107 1.97 0.88 -1.34
CA ILE A 107 1.63 -0.47 -1.74
C ILE A 107 0.20 -0.45 -2.29
N GLU A 108 -0.01 -1.06 -3.44
CA GLU A 108 -1.32 -1.31 -4.03
C GLU A 108 -1.61 -2.80 -4.02
N GLN A 109 -2.73 -3.16 -3.39
CA GLN A 109 -3.32 -4.49 -3.47
C GLN A 109 -4.52 -4.40 -4.43
N PRO A 110 -4.46 -5.09 -5.59
CA PRO A 110 -5.51 -5.03 -6.60
C PRO A 110 -6.91 -5.22 -6.02
N TYR A 111 -7.81 -4.31 -6.36
CA TYR A 111 -9.22 -4.31 -5.92
C TYR A 111 -9.47 -4.20 -4.41
N GLN A 112 -8.42 -4.07 -3.58
CA GLN A 112 -8.55 -3.96 -2.12
C GLN A 112 -8.25 -2.54 -1.64
N GLY A 113 -7.13 -1.97 -2.06
CA GLY A 113 -6.74 -0.65 -1.58
C GLY A 113 -5.32 -0.25 -1.94
N ILE A 114 -5.06 1.03 -1.65
CA ILE A 114 -3.74 1.63 -1.76
C ILE A 114 -3.34 2.11 -0.37
N TYR A 115 -2.12 1.76 0.03
CA TYR A 115 -1.58 1.92 1.37
C TYR A 115 -0.32 2.74 1.28
N LYS A 116 -0.12 3.69 2.18
CA LYS A 116 1.14 4.44 2.26
C LYS A 116 2.13 3.64 3.08
N ILE A 117 3.36 3.56 2.60
CA ILE A 117 4.50 2.95 3.30
C ILE A 117 5.59 3.99 3.56
N ASP A 118 6.50 3.68 4.48
CA ASP A 118 7.72 4.47 4.64
C ASP A 118 8.73 4.19 3.51
N SER A 119 9.77 5.03 3.44
CA SER A 119 10.82 4.87 2.44
C SER A 119 11.74 3.70 2.74
N GLN A 120 11.90 3.28 4.01
CA GLN A 120 12.80 2.19 4.38
C GLN A 120 12.31 0.86 3.83
N LEU A 121 11.02 0.59 3.94
CA LEU A 121 10.38 -0.57 3.33
C LEU A 121 10.51 -0.52 1.79
N TYR A 122 10.29 0.65 1.18
CA TYR A 122 10.42 0.79 -0.28
C TYR A 122 11.85 0.58 -0.78
N GLU A 123 12.85 1.08 -0.06
CA GLU A 123 14.27 0.89 -0.35
C GLU A 123 14.67 -0.59 -0.20
N ARG A 124 14.24 -1.23 0.90
CA ARG A 124 14.48 -2.66 1.16
C ARG A 124 13.92 -3.56 0.05
N LEU A 125 12.75 -3.22 -0.51
CA LEU A 125 12.15 -3.95 -1.63
C LEU A 125 12.93 -3.82 -2.95
N GLN A 126 13.85 -2.86 -3.07
CA GLN A 126 14.69 -2.69 -4.25
C GLN A 126 16.05 -3.39 -4.13
N GLU A 127 16.39 -3.89 -2.94
CA GLU A 127 17.65 -4.57 -2.70
C GLU A 127 17.65 -5.95 -3.39
N THR A 128 18.29 -6.02 -4.55
CA THR A 128 18.64 -7.29 -5.18
C THR A 128 19.89 -7.84 -4.48
N ASN A 129 19.73 -8.83 -3.60
CA ASN A 129 20.85 -9.68 -3.14
C ASN A 129 21.20 -10.74 -4.18
#